data_AF-A0A4Y2LYC2-F1
#
_entry.id   AF-A0A4Y2LYC2-F1
#
_cell.length_a   1.000
_cell.length_b   1.000
_cell.length_c   1.000
_cell.angle_alpha   90.00
_cell.angle_beta   90.00
_cell.angle_gamma   90.00
#
_symmetry.space_group_name_H-M   'P 1'
#
loop_
_entity.id
_entity.type
_entity.pdbx_description
1 polymer ?
#
loop_
_entity_poly.entity_id
_entity_poly.type
_entity_poly.pdbx_seq_one_letter_code
_entity_poly.pdbx_strand_id
1 'polypeptide(L)'
;MLTVYSCTEQPCPEKVSDRNKLAYELRKLGSYTKIHMGVERKYQSLIADTEDGKTARDTQKANSEPCSRAHLAGLVDDFFNSRFDFNEETIGIYRKKILEKNQQIKGAGFAMSDILVCF
;
A
#
# COMPACT_ATOMS: atom_id res chain seq x y z
N MET A 1 4.55 4.51 12.53
CA MET A 1 3.76 5.58 11.90
C MET A 1 4.23 5.71 10.45
N LEU A 2 3.55 5.05 9.51
CA LEU A 2 3.92 5.10 8.08
C LEU A 2 3.15 6.26 7.43
N THR A 3 3.84 7.38 7.21
CA THR A 3 3.30 8.53 6.50
C THR A 3 3.10 8.14 5.04
N VAL A 4 1.84 8.07 4.59
CA VAL A 4 1.46 7.76 3.21
C VAL A 4 1.77 8.99 2.35
N TYR A 5 2.93 9.00 1.68
CA TYR A 5 3.20 9.98 0.63
C TYR A 5 2.57 9.51 -0.68
N SER A 6 1.57 10.25 -1.17
CA SER A 6 0.97 10.04 -2.48
C SER A 6 1.97 10.42 -3.58
N CYS A 7 2.46 9.42 -4.32
CA CYS A 7 3.38 9.63 -5.45
C CYS A 7 2.60 9.79 -6.75
N THR A 8 1.78 10.84 -6.84
CA THR A 8 1.14 11.24 -8.11
C THR A 8 1.92 12.42 -8.66
N GLU A 9 3.05 12.16 -9.32
CA GLU A 9 3.79 13.22 -10.00
C GLU A 9 3.07 13.61 -11.29
N GLN A 10 2.58 14.84 -11.33
CA GLN A 10 1.90 15.40 -12.48
C GLN A 10 2.92 15.70 -13.58
N PRO A 11 2.69 15.24 -14.83
CA PRO A 11 3.65 15.45 -15.92
C PRO A 11 3.84 16.94 -16.21
N CYS A 12 5.07 17.31 -16.60
CA CYS A 12 5.39 18.69 -16.96
C CYS A 12 4.70 19.07 -18.28
N PRO A 13 4.01 20.22 -18.38
CA PRO A 13 3.40 20.66 -19.63
C PRO A 13 4.47 20.98 -20.71
N GLU A 14 4.06 20.93 -21.97
CA GLU A 14 4.95 20.87 -23.14
C GLU A 14 5.75 22.17 -23.43
N LYS A 15 5.40 23.30 -22.77
CA LYS A 15 6.05 24.62 -22.92
C LYS A 15 6.67 25.11 -21.62
N VAL A 16 7.75 24.46 -21.18
CA VAL A 16 8.33 24.70 -19.87
C VAL A 16 9.82 25.07 -19.96
N SER A 17 10.19 26.16 -19.27
CA SER A 17 11.57 26.64 -19.09
C SER A 17 12.48 25.52 -18.55
N ASP A 18 13.76 25.50 -18.96
CA ASP A 18 14.74 24.50 -18.55
C ASP A 18 14.85 24.33 -17.03
N ARG A 19 14.65 25.41 -16.27
CA ARG A 19 14.62 25.38 -14.79
C ARG A 19 13.52 24.47 -14.25
N ASN A 20 12.35 24.47 -14.88
CA ASN A 20 11.20 23.69 -14.43
C ASN A 20 11.31 22.21 -14.85
N LYS A 21 11.96 21.93 -15.99
CA LYS A 21 12.33 20.55 -16.39
C LYS A 21 13.35 19.97 -15.41
N LEU A 22 14.39 20.72 -15.07
CA LEU A 22 15.37 20.33 -14.06
C LEU A 22 14.71 20.08 -12.69
N ALA A 23 13.78 20.95 -12.29
CA ALA A 23 13.05 20.77 -11.03
C ALA A 23 12.16 19.52 -11.02
N TYR A 24 11.61 19.12 -12.18
CA TYR A 24 10.85 17.88 -12.33
C TYR A 24 11.75 16.66 -12.18
N GLU A 25 12.88 16.62 -12.91
CA GLU A 25 13.82 15.50 -12.82
C GLU A 25 14.41 15.33 -11.42
N LEU A 26 14.68 16.42 -10.71
CA LEU A 26 15.13 16.37 -9.31
C LEU A 26 14.07 15.81 -8.36
N ARG A 27 12.78 16.12 -8.57
CA ARG A 27 11.69 15.56 -7.77
C ARG A 27 11.51 14.07 -8.04
N LYS A 28 11.55 13.68 -9.31
CA LYS A 28 11.51 12.29 -9.77
C LYS A 28 12.65 11.46 -9.19
N LEU A 29 13.90 11.94 -9.33
CA LEU A 29 15.09 11.29 -8.79
C LEU A 29 15.07 11.22 -7.26
N GLY A 30 14.60 12.28 -6.59
CA GLY A 30 14.45 12.31 -5.14
C GLY A 30 13.42 11.31 -4.63
N SER A 31 12.31 11.13 -5.36
CA SER A 31 11.30 10.11 -5.08
C SER A 31 11.88 8.70 -5.23
N TYR A 32 12.56 8.42 -6.34
CA TYR A 32 13.24 7.16 -6.58
C TYR A 32 14.27 6.83 -5.48
N THR A 33 15.15 7.77 -5.15
CA THR A 33 16.21 7.58 -4.14
C THR A 33 15.62 7.22 -2.77
N LYS A 34 14.54 7.90 -2.36
CA LYS A 34 13.84 7.60 -1.09
C LYS A 34 13.23 6.21 -1.09
N ILE A 35 12.63 5.79 -2.21
CA ILE A 35 12.07 4.44 -2.35
C ILE A 35 13.21 3.41 -2.30
N HIS A 36 14.25 3.57 -3.11
CA HIS A 36 15.40 2.66 -3.15
C HIS A 36 16.08 2.48 -1.79
N MET A 37 16.25 3.57 -1.03
CA MET A 37 16.79 3.54 0.34
C MET A 37 15.86 2.87 1.35
N GLY A 38 14.53 2.97 1.17
CA GLY A 38 13.52 2.44 2.08
C GLY A 38 13.11 0.98 1.81
N VAL A 39 13.51 0.41 0.67
CA VAL A 39 13.21 -0.97 0.27
C VAL A 39 14.25 -1.94 0.87
N GLU A 40 13.82 -3.12 1.33
CA GLU A 40 14.75 -4.17 1.79
C GLU A 40 15.76 -4.52 0.69
N ARG A 41 17.03 -4.76 1.07
CA ARG A 41 18.14 -5.04 0.14
C ARG A 41 17.84 -6.10 -0.92
N LYS A 42 17.05 -7.12 -0.59
CA LYS A 42 16.67 -8.20 -1.52
C LYS A 42 15.75 -7.76 -2.67
N TYR A 43 15.10 -6.60 -2.55
CA TYR A 43 14.23 -6.03 -3.58
C TYR A 43 14.83 -4.79 -4.26
N GLN A 44 16.00 -4.29 -3.82
CA GLN A 44 16.68 -3.14 -4.43
C GLN A 44 17.09 -3.42 -5.87
N SER A 45 17.60 -4.62 -6.16
CA SER A 45 17.95 -5.04 -7.53
C SER A 45 16.73 -5.10 -8.46
N LEU A 46 15.52 -5.25 -7.94
CA LEU A 46 14.29 -5.34 -8.74
C LEU A 46 13.76 -3.97 -9.18
N ILE A 47 14.22 -2.89 -8.55
CA ILE A 47 13.83 -1.52 -8.88
C ILE A 47 14.99 -0.69 -9.44
N ALA A 48 16.20 -1.25 -9.47
CA ALA A 48 17.41 -0.58 -9.94
C ALA A 48 17.32 -0.11 -11.40
N ASP A 49 16.52 -0.79 -12.22
CA ASP A 49 16.36 -0.51 -13.65
C ASP A 49 15.29 0.57 -13.94
N THR A 50 14.65 1.16 -12.93
CA THR A 50 13.59 2.17 -13.12
C THR A 50 13.78 3.41 -12.26
N GLU A 51 13.91 4.58 -12.89
CA GLU A 51 13.89 5.88 -12.20
C GLU A 51 12.46 6.41 -11.97
N ASP A 52 11.43 5.70 -12.46
CA ASP A 52 10.04 6.05 -12.20
C ASP A 52 9.57 5.48 -10.85
N GLY A 53 9.20 6.36 -9.93
CA GLY A 53 8.78 5.98 -8.58
C GLY A 53 7.49 5.18 -8.52
N LYS A 54 6.57 5.35 -9.49
CA LYS A 54 5.33 4.56 -9.56
C LYS A 54 5.66 3.11 -9.95
N THR A 55 6.43 2.94 -11.02
CA THR A 55 6.89 1.62 -11.50
C THR A 55 7.72 0.90 -10.43
N ALA A 56 8.65 1.60 -9.78
CA ALA A 56 9.42 1.04 -8.67
C ALA A 56 8.51 0.50 -7.54
N ARG A 57 7.47 1.26 -7.18
CA ARG A 57 6.53 0.88 -6.12
C ARG A 57 5.65 -0.30 -6.50
N ASP A 58 5.16 -0.35 -7.74
CA ASP A 58 4.30 -1.44 -8.21
C ASP A 58 5.11 -2.74 -8.35
N THR A 59 6.35 -2.66 -8.85
CA THR A 59 7.29 -3.79 -8.87
C THR A 59 7.63 -4.28 -7.46
N GLN A 60 7.86 -3.36 -6.51
CA GLN A 60 8.07 -3.73 -5.12
C GLN A 60 6.85 -4.47 -4.55
N LYS A 61 5.63 -3.98 -4.78
CA LYS A 61 4.41 -4.66 -4.30
C LYS A 61 4.21 -6.04 -4.92
N ALA A 62 4.49 -6.19 -6.21
CA ALA A 62 4.31 -7.45 -6.93
C ALA A 62 5.33 -8.53 -6.51
N ASN A 63 6.53 -8.11 -6.10
CA ASN A 63 7.62 -9.02 -5.74
C ASN A 63 7.85 -9.16 -4.23
N SER A 64 7.25 -8.28 -3.44
CA SER A 64 7.13 -8.50 -2.01
C SER A 64 6.39 -9.81 -1.80
N GLU A 65 6.90 -10.69 -0.93
CA GLU A 65 6.14 -11.88 -0.52
C GLU A 65 4.69 -11.46 -0.25
N PRO A 66 3.69 -12.16 -0.81
CA PRO A 66 2.30 -11.94 -0.43
C PRO A 66 2.29 -11.99 1.09
N CYS A 67 1.92 -10.85 1.70
CA CYS A 67 1.81 -10.61 3.13
C CYS A 67 2.21 -11.83 3.96
N SER A 68 3.44 -11.86 4.48
CA SER A 68 4.03 -13.03 5.14
C SER A 68 3.02 -13.79 6.00
N ARG A 69 3.18 -15.11 6.19
CA ARG A 69 2.26 -15.91 7.02
C ARG A 69 1.95 -15.27 8.39
N ALA A 70 2.93 -14.57 8.97
CA ALA A 70 2.75 -13.79 10.19
C ALA A 70 1.82 -12.58 10.01
N HIS A 71 1.94 -11.83 8.90
CA HIS A 71 1.01 -10.76 8.56
C HIS A 71 -0.42 -11.28 8.34
N LEU A 72 -0.58 -12.36 7.57
CA LEU A 72 -1.91 -12.97 7.39
C LEU A 72 -2.50 -13.43 8.72
N ALA A 73 -1.70 -14.08 9.58
CA ALA A 73 -2.14 -14.46 10.93
C ALA A 73 -2.57 -13.25 11.76
N GLY A 74 -1.83 -12.14 11.68
CA GLY A 74 -2.21 -10.89 12.32
C GLY A 74 -3.55 -10.34 11.82
N LEU A 75 -3.77 -10.30 10.51
CA LEU A 75 -5.05 -9.84 9.94
C LEU A 75 -6.24 -10.73 10.37
N VAL A 76 -6.02 -12.05 10.43
CA VAL A 76 -7.03 -13.01 10.86
C VAL A 76 -7.32 -12.85 12.36
N ASP A 77 -6.30 -12.70 13.19
CA ASP A 77 -6.47 -12.46 14.64
C ASP A 77 -7.21 -11.15 14.90
N ASP A 78 -6.79 -10.07 14.24
CA ASP A 78 -7.43 -8.76 14.26
C ASP A 78 -8.90 -8.80 13.85
N PHE A 79 -9.26 -9.67 12.89
CA PHE A 79 -10.65 -9.88 12.48
C PHE A 79 -11.47 -10.50 13.61
N PHE A 80 -11.00 -11.59 14.22
CA PHE A 80 -11.70 -12.26 15.32
C PHE A 80 -11.75 -11.43 16.61
N ASN A 81 -10.77 -10.55 16.83
CA ASN A 81 -10.77 -9.62 17.94
C ASN A 81 -11.66 -8.38 17.71
N SER A 82 -12.11 -8.14 16.49
CA SER A 82 -13.03 -7.03 16.17
C SER A 82 -14.45 -7.38 16.56
N ARG A 83 -14.73 -7.48 17.85
CA ARG A 83 -16.08 -7.70 18.38
C ARG A 83 -16.93 -6.46 18.22
N PHE A 84 -18.24 -6.66 18.18
CA PHE A 84 -19.22 -5.57 18.17
C PHE A 84 -19.35 -4.96 19.56
N ASP A 85 -19.26 -3.64 19.65
CA ASP A 85 -19.55 -2.89 20.87
C ASP A 85 -20.76 -1.96 20.68
N PHE A 86 -21.84 -2.27 21.40
CA PHE A 86 -23.10 -1.51 21.36
C PHE A 86 -22.97 -0.07 21.89
N ASN A 87 -21.95 0.20 22.72
CA ASN A 87 -21.70 1.52 23.30
C ASN A 87 -20.84 2.41 22.40
N GLU A 88 -20.00 1.81 21.55
CA GLU A 88 -19.03 2.54 20.72
C GLU A 88 -19.45 2.64 19.25
N GLU A 89 -20.17 1.66 18.72
CA GLU A 89 -20.48 1.60 17.29
C GLU A 89 -21.90 1.11 16.99
N THR A 90 -22.43 1.56 15.84
CA THR A 90 -23.69 1.05 15.29
C THR A 90 -23.43 -0.21 14.46
N ILE A 91 -24.46 -1.02 14.24
CA ILE A 91 -24.39 -2.22 13.39
C ILE A 91 -23.85 -1.88 11.99
N GLY A 92 -24.20 -0.72 11.42
CA GLY A 92 -23.70 -0.28 10.12
C GLY A 92 -22.20 0.01 10.12
N ILE A 93 -21.69 0.64 11.19
CA ILE A 93 -20.25 0.90 11.37
C ILE A 93 -19.50 -0.42 11.53
N TYR A 94 -20.03 -1.32 12.35
CA TYR A 94 -19.46 -2.64 12.57
C TYR A 94 -19.38 -3.46 11.27
N ARG A 95 -20.47 -3.50 10.51
CA ARG A 95 -20.52 -4.17 9.20
C ARG A 95 -19.45 -3.65 8.25
N LYS A 96 -19.28 -2.33 8.18
CA LYS A 96 -18.24 -1.70 7.35
C LYS A 96 -16.84 -2.11 7.80
N LYS A 97 -16.56 -2.10 9.12
CA LYS A 97 -15.30 -2.54 9.71
C LYS A 97 -14.97 -4.00 9.34
N ILE A 98 -15.93 -4.90 9.46
CA ILE A 98 -15.75 -6.31 9.08
C ILE A 98 -15.48 -6.46 7.58
N LEU A 99 -16.20 -5.72 6.73
CA LEU A 99 -16.01 -5.76 5.28
C LEU A 99 -14.60 -5.29 4.87
N GLU A 100 -14.12 -4.20 5.46
CA GLU A 100 -12.79 -3.66 5.21
C GLU A 100 -11.70 -4.65 5.63
N LYS A 101 -11.83 -5.27 6.81
CA LYS A 101 -10.88 -6.32 7.24
C LYS A 101 -10.90 -7.53 6.33
N ASN A 102 -12.08 -7.97 5.86
CA ASN A 102 -12.18 -9.06 4.88
C ASN A 102 -11.47 -8.72 3.56
N GLN A 103 -11.58 -7.48 3.07
CA GLN A 103 -10.86 -7.04 1.87
C GLN A 103 -9.34 -7.09 2.06
N GLN A 104 -8.83 -6.73 3.24
CA GLN A 104 -7.40 -6.83 3.56
C GLN A 104 -6.93 -8.29 3.54
N ILE A 105 -7.71 -9.19 4.15
CA ILE A 105 -7.41 -10.62 4.18
C ILE A 105 -7.44 -11.22 2.77
N LYS A 106 -8.41 -10.83 1.93
CA LYS A 106 -8.47 -11.18 0.50
C LYS A 106 -7.26 -10.67 -0.27
N GLY A 107 -6.84 -9.43 0.01
CA GLY A 107 -5.61 -8.85 -0.57
C GLY A 107 -4.34 -9.59 -0.15
N ALA A 108 -4.34 -10.23 1.01
CA ALA A 108 -3.25 -11.09 1.50
C ALA A 108 -3.31 -12.54 0.96
N GLY A 109 -4.25 -12.85 0.05
CA GLY A 109 -4.36 -14.16 -0.60
C GLY A 109 -5.18 -15.21 0.17
N PHE A 110 -5.97 -14.79 1.17
CA PHE A 110 -6.87 -15.68 1.91
C PHE A 110 -8.32 -15.21 1.79
N ALA A 111 -9.25 -16.13 1.57
CA ALA A 111 -10.67 -15.80 1.52
C ALA A 111 -11.36 -16.26 2.80
N MET A 112 -11.95 -15.32 3.55
CA MET A 112 -12.82 -15.67 4.68
C MET A 112 -14.12 -16.32 4.18
N SER A 113 -14.66 -17.25 4.98
CA SER A 113 -15.97 -17.86 4.73
C SER A 113 -17.07 -16.80 4.76
N ASP A 114 -18.04 -16.91 3.85
CA ASP A 114 -19.16 -15.98 3.73
C ASP A 114 -19.94 -15.86 5.04
N ILE A 115 -20.05 -16.95 5.82
CA ILE A 115 -20.72 -16.95 7.13
C ILE A 115 -20.09 -15.93 8.10
N LEU A 116 -18.78 -15.68 8.01
CA LEU A 116 -18.07 -14.76 8.89
C LEU A 116 -18.24 -13.29 8.49
N VAL A 117 -18.70 -13.04 7.26
CA VAL A 117 -18.77 -11.69 6.67
C VAL A 117 -20.20 -11.33 6.23
N CYS A 118 -21.15 -12.25 6.40
CA CYS A 118 -22.57 -12.04 6.23
C CYS A 118 -23.14 -11.25 7.42
N PHE A 119 -23.41 -9.97 7.18
CA PHE A 119 -24.13 -9.04 8.05
C PHE A 119 -25.18 -8.29 7.23
#